data_AF-A0A238HIA3-F1
#
_entry.id   AF-A0A238HIA3-F1
#
_cell.length_a   1.000
_cell.length_b   1.000
_cell.length_c   1.000
_cell.angle_alpha   90.00
_cell.angle_beta   90.00
_cell.angle_gamma   90.00
#
_symmetry.space_group_name_H-M   'P 1'
#
loop_
_entity.id
_entity.type
_entity.pdbx_description
1 polymer ?
#
loop_
_entity_poly.entity_id
_entity_poly.type
_entity_poly.pdbx_seq_one_letter_code
_entity_poly.pdbx_strand_id
1 'polypeptide(L)' 'MAIVSVSEAARLVGKSRRTIQRDIAAGKLSKCDNGKKLDTSELLRVYGSLLISAKLK' A
#
# COMPACT_ATOMS: atom_id res chain seq x y z
N MET A 1 4.39 2.77 -12.69
CA MET A 1 3.56 2.60 -11.48
C MET A 1 4.30 3.18 -10.29
N ALA A 2 3.62 3.87 -9.37
CA ALA A 2 4.30 4.45 -8.20
C ALA A 2 4.53 3.37 -7.13
N ILE A 3 5.73 3.33 -6.57
CA ILE A 3 6.11 2.38 -5.51
C ILE A 3 6.22 3.13 -4.19
N VAL A 4 5.54 2.64 -3.16
CA VAL A 4 5.40 3.32 -1.86
C VAL A 4 5.82 2.43 -0.70
N SER A 5 6.27 3.02 0.40
CA SER A 5 6.52 2.30 1.64
C SER A 5 5.22 1.79 2.27
N VAL A 6 5.33 0.85 3.23
CA VAL A 6 4.17 0.34 4.00
C VAL A 6 3.42 1.46 4.74
N SER A 7 4.15 2.48 5.23
CA SER A 7 3.53 3.62 5.92
C SER A 7 2.74 4.52 4.96
N GLU A 8 3.28 4.76 3.77
CA GLU A 8 2.59 5.54 2.74
C GLU A 8 1.38 4.79 2.21
N ALA A 9 1.51 3.49 1.96
CA ALA A 9 0.39 2.63 1.60
C ALA A 9 -0.75 2.72 2.61
N ALA A 10 -0.44 2.59 3.91
CA ALA A 10 -1.42 2.71 4.99
C ALA A 10 -2.20 4.05 4.93
N ARG A 11 -1.48 5.17 4.69
CA ARG A 11 -2.11 6.48 4.52
C ARG A 11 -2.96 6.55 3.26
N LEU A 12 -2.45 6.04 2.14
CA LEU A 12 -3.13 6.06 0.84
C LEU A 12 -4.45 5.28 0.86
N VAL A 13 -4.55 4.18 1.61
CA VAL A 13 -5.78 3.37 1.66
C VAL A 13 -6.63 3.64 2.91
N GLY A 14 -6.21 4.57 3.77
CA GLY A 14 -6.92 4.89 5.02
C GLY A 14 -6.98 3.74 6.02
N LYS A 15 -5.96 2.88 6.05
CA LYS A 15 -5.88 1.74 6.97
C LYS A 15 -4.71 1.91 7.91
N SER A 16 -4.76 1.19 9.04
CA SER A 16 -3.60 1.13 9.93
C SER A 16 -2.44 0.40 9.27
N ARG A 17 -1.19 0.74 9.65
CA ARG A 17 0.00 0.00 9.21
C ARG A 17 -0.09 -1.49 9.55
N ARG A 18 -0.69 -1.82 10.70
CA ARG A 18 -0.94 -3.22 11.13
C ARG A 18 -1.84 -3.97 10.14
N THR A 19 -2.87 -3.32 9.62
CA THR A 19 -3.76 -3.90 8.61
C THR A 19 -2.97 -4.24 7.35
N ILE A 20 -2.13 -3.32 6.86
CA ILE A 20 -1.29 -3.58 5.67
C ILE A 20 -0.35 -4.77 5.91
N GLN A 21 0.31 -4.83 7.05
CA GLN A 21 1.21 -5.94 7.38
C GLN A 21 0.49 -7.29 7.47
N ARG A 22 -0.71 -7.30 8.06
CA ARG A 22 -1.55 -8.50 8.13
C ARG A 22 -1.96 -8.96 6.74
N ASP A 23 -2.38 -8.03 5.88
CA ASP A 23 -2.83 -8.36 4.53
C ASP A 23 -1.66 -8.83 3.65
N ILE A 24 -0.43 -8.36 3.89
CA ILE A 24 0.79 -8.92 3.31
C ILE A 24 1.05 -10.34 3.81
N ALA A 25 0.99 -10.55 5.13
CA ALA A 25 1.23 -11.88 5.73
C ALA A 25 0.18 -12.92 5.28
N ALA A 26 -1.05 -12.47 5.00
CA ALA A 26 -2.12 -13.29 4.45
C ALA A 26 -2.02 -13.53 2.93
N GLY A 27 -1.01 -12.98 2.24
CA GLY A 27 -0.85 -13.10 0.79
C GLY A 27 -1.84 -12.27 -0.04
N LYS A 28 -2.61 -11.38 0.61
CA LYS A 28 -3.57 -10.49 -0.08
C LYS A 28 -2.86 -9.37 -0.84
N LEU A 29 -1.75 -8.88 -0.28
CA LEU A 29 -0.86 -7.88 -0.87
C LEU A 29 0.53 -8.47 -1.11
N SER A 30 1.09 -8.22 -2.30
CA SER A 30 2.47 -8.58 -2.61
C SER A 30 3.41 -7.40 -2.42
N LYS A 31 4.60 -7.66 -1.87
CA LYS A 31 5.67 -6.67 -1.76
C LYS A 31 6.55 -6.67 -3.01
N CYS A 32 7.01 -5.49 -3.39
CA CYS A 32 7.97 -5.26 -4.47
C CYS A 32 9.27 -4.67 -3.90
N ASP A 33 10.25 -4.38 -4.77
CA ASP A 33 11.52 -3.74 -4.40
C ASP A 33 12.26 -4.49 -3.28
N ASN A 34 12.57 -5.78 -3.55
CA ASN A 34 13.22 -6.68 -2.60
C ASN A 34 12.46 -6.82 -1.25
N GLY A 35 11.13 -6.86 -1.32
CA GLY A 35 10.27 -7.06 -0.15
C GLY A 35 10.09 -5.82 0.74
N LYS A 36 10.49 -4.63 0.30
CA LYS A 36 10.45 -3.41 1.12
C LYS A 36 9.27 -2.50 0.82
N LYS A 37 8.75 -2.51 -0.40
CA LYS A 37 7.75 -1.54 -0.86
C LYS A 37 6.51 -2.22 -1.44
N LEU A 38 5.49 -1.43 -1.76
CA LEU A 38 4.22 -1.83 -2.31
C LEU A 38 3.92 -1.02 -3.57
N ASP A 39 3.32 -1.68 -4.55
CA ASP A 39 2.85 -0.99 -5.75
C ASP A 39 1.46 -0.37 -5.51
N THR A 40 1.28 0.89 -5.91
CA THR A 40 -0.01 1.58 -5.89
C THR A 40 -1.11 0.88 -6.71
N SER A 41 -0.81 0.19 -7.81
CA SER A 41 -1.82 -0.56 -8.57
C SER A 41 -2.33 -1.76 -7.79
N GLU A 42 -1.45 -2.40 -7.02
CA GLU A 42 -1.81 -3.53 -6.16
C GLU A 42 -2.68 -3.06 -4.98
N LEU A 43 -2.36 -1.90 -4.41
CA LEU A 43 -3.22 -1.26 -3.40
C LEU A 43 -4.63 -0.97 -3.96
N LEU A 44 -4.70 -0.41 -5.18
CA LEU A 44 -5.98 -0.12 -5.83
C LEU A 44 -6.77 -1.42 -6.11
N ARG A 45 -6.12 -2.47 -6.60
CA ARG A 45 -6.73 -3.79 -6.83
C ARG A 45 -7.32 -4.39 -5.55
N VAL A 46 -6.61 -4.27 -4.43
CA VAL A 46 -6.97 -4.93 -3.17
C VAL A 46 -7.98 -4.15 -2.34
N TYR A 47 -7.93 -2.82 -2.38
CA TYR A 47 -8.77 -1.95 -1.55
C TYR A 47 -9.81 -1.15 -2.33
N GLY A 48 -9.76 -1.15 -3.67
CA GLY A 48 -10.75 -0.54 -4.55
C GLY A 48 -10.65 0.98 -4.68
N SER A 49 -10.04 1.68 -3.72
CA SER A 49 -9.83 3.12 -3.79
C SER A 49 -8.58 3.55 -3.01
N LEU A 50 -8.02 4.67 -3.44
CA LEU A 50 -6.99 5.40 -2.70
C LEU A 50 -7.60 6.72 -2.24
N LEU A 51 -7.39 7.10 -0.98
CA LEU A 51 -7.92 8.31 -0.37
C LEU A 51 -7.26 9.60 -0.88
N ILE A 52 -6.22 9.50 -1.71
CA ILE A 52 -5.43 10.62 -2.25
C ILE A 52 -5.06 11.65 -1.17
N SER A 53 -3.90 11.46 -0.53
CA SER A 53 -3.28 12.54 0.23
C SER A 53 -2.24 13.22 -0.65
N ALA A 54 -2.58 14.44 -1.08
CA ALA A 54 -1.68 15.38 -1.73
C ALA A 54 -0.35 15.52 -0.96
N LYS A 55 0.75 15.22 -1.66
CA LYS A 55 2.04 15.93 -1.55
C LYS A 55 2.86 15.55 -2.79
N LEU A 56 2.43 16.06 -3.94
CA LEU A 56 3.36 16.40 -5.01
C LEU A 56 4.05 17.68 -4.51
N LYS A 57 5.28 17.53 -4.04
CA LYS A 57 6.22 18.65 -3.87
C LYS A 57 7.27 18.50 -4.93
#